data_AF-A0A380DMW6-F1
#
_entry.id   AF-A0A380DMW6-F1
#
_cell.length_a   1.000
_cell.length_b   1.000
_cell.length_c   1.000
_cell.angle_alpha   90.00
_cell.angle_beta   90.00
_cell.angle_gamma   90.00
#
_symmetry.space_group_name_H-M   'P 1'
#
loop_
_entity.id
_entity.type
_entity.pdbx_description
1 polymer ?
#
loop_
_entity_poly.entity_id
_entity_poly.type
_entity_poly.pdbx_seq_one_letter_code
_entity_poly.pdbx_strand_id
1 'polypeptide(L)' 'MKIIYFSFTGNVRRFIKRTELENTLEITAENCMEPVNEPFIIVTGTIGFGEVPEPVQSF' A
#
# COMPACT_ATOMS: atom_id res chain seq x y z
N MET A 1 -11.61 -9.26 -1.76
CA MET A 1 -10.16 -9.40 -1.49
C MET A 1 -9.62 -8.03 -1.14
N LYS A 2 -8.95 -7.86 0.00
CA LYS A 2 -8.45 -6.56 0.44
C LYS A 2 -7.14 -6.22 -0.26
N ILE A 3 -7.06 -5.01 -0.84
CA ILE A 3 -5.83 -4.50 -1.45
C ILE A 3 -5.27 -3.40 -0.58
N ILE A 4 -4.09 -3.65 -0.03
CA ILE A 4 -3.37 -2.67 0.76
C ILE A 4 -2.30 -2.05 -0.13
N TYR A 5 -2.13 -0.75 -0.11
CA TYR A 5 -1.16 -0.11 -1.00
C TYR A 5 -0.45 1.07 -0.38
N PHE A 6 0.77 1.34 -0.82
CA PHE A 6 1.52 2.53 -0.47
C PHE A 6 1.83 3.34 -1.72
N SER A 7 1.70 4.66 -1.62
CA SER A 7 1.88 5.55 -2.77
C SER A 7 2.59 6.85 -2.40
N PHE A 8 3.89 6.91 -2.66
CA PHE A 8 4.70 8.10 -2.38
C PHE A 8 4.28 9.34 -3.21
N THR A 9 4.28 9.22 -4.54
CA THR A 9 3.96 10.34 -5.47
C THR A 9 2.61 10.18 -6.19
N GLY A 10 1.78 9.25 -5.74
CA GLY A 10 0.43 9.03 -6.29
C GLY A 10 0.34 7.99 -7.42
N ASN A 11 1.43 7.39 -7.86
CA ASN A 11 1.42 6.42 -8.97
C ASN A 11 0.62 5.16 -8.64
N VAL A 12 0.91 4.54 -7.48
CA VAL A 12 0.19 3.36 -7.02
C VAL A 12 -1.27 3.72 -6.70
N ARG A 13 -1.52 4.87 -6.08
CA ARG A 13 -2.89 5.35 -5.83
C ARG A 13 -3.71 5.47 -7.11
N ARG A 14 -3.14 6.04 -8.18
CA ARG A 14 -3.81 6.13 -9.49
C ARG A 14 -3.99 4.76 -10.13
N PHE A 15 -3.02 3.85 -9.98
CA PHE A 15 -3.13 2.47 -10.45
C PHE A 15 -4.32 1.77 -9.80
N ILE A 16 -4.39 1.76 -8.46
CA ILE A 16 -5.49 1.15 -7.70
C ILE A 16 -6.84 1.74 -8.10
N LYS A 17 -6.96 3.07 -8.20
CA LYS A 17 -8.20 3.72 -8.65
C LYS A 17 -8.68 3.26 -10.03
N ARG A 18 -7.79 2.86 -10.94
CA ARG A 18 -8.15 2.36 -12.28
C ARG A 18 -8.55 0.89 -12.30
N THR A 19 -8.31 0.14 -11.22
CA THR A 19 -8.70 -1.27 -11.12
C THR A 19 -10.16 -1.48 -10.74
N GLU A 20 -10.86 -0.42 -10.32
CA GLU A 20 -12.23 -0.48 -9.81
C GLU A 20 -12.39 -1.39 -8.57
N LEU A 21 -11.29 -1.74 -7.90
CA LEU A 21 -11.30 -2.47 -6.63
C LEU A 21 -11.71 -1.52 -5.50
N GLU A 22 -12.74 -1.90 -4.75
CA GLU A 22 -13.32 -1.05 -3.70
C GLU A 22 -12.77 -1.35 -2.30
N ASN A 23 -12.49 -2.62 -1.99
CA ASN A 23 -11.94 -3.02 -0.69
C ASN A 23 -10.43 -2.74 -0.65
N THR A 24 -10.08 -1.47 -0.41
CA THR A 24 -8.69 -1.00 -0.41
C THR A 24 -8.34 -0.24 0.87
N LEU A 25 -7.06 -0.30 1.26
CA LEU A 25 -6.49 0.44 2.37
C LEU A 25 -5.17 1.07 1.92
N GLU A 26 -5.01 2.39 2.09
CA GLU A 26 -3.73 3.06 1.84
C GLU A 26 -2.88 3.04 3.12
N ILE A 27 -1.64 2.58 3.03
CA ILE A 27 -0.63 2.69 4.09
C ILE A 27 -0.16 4.14 4.13
N THR A 28 -0.22 4.74 5.32
CA THR A 28 0.26 6.07 5.63
C THR A 28 1.18 6.01 6.86
N ALA A 29 1.82 7.13 7.19
CA ALA A 29 2.65 7.20 8.39
C ALA A 29 1.85 7.02 9.69
N GLU A 30 0.54 7.29 9.65
CA GLU A 30 -0.35 7.21 10.80
C GLU A 30 -0.88 5.79 11.05
N ASN A 31 -1.01 4.96 10.01
CA ASN A 31 -1.63 3.63 10.12
C ASN A 31 -0.68 2.46 9.82
N CYS A 32 0.61 2.73 9.53
CA CYS A 32 1.58 1.70 9.18
C CYS A 32 1.90 0.71 10.31
N MET A 33 1.34 0.87 11.50
CA MET A 33 1.48 -0.10 12.61
C MET A 33 0.14 -0.74 13.00
N GLU A 34 -0.94 -0.43 12.29
CA GLU A 34 -2.26 -0.97 12.58
C GLU A 34 -2.39 -2.40 12.01
N PRO A 35 -2.72 -3.41 12.82
CA PRO A 35 -2.79 -4.80 12.36
C PRO A 35 -4.01 -5.03 11.46
N VAL A 36 -3.80 -5.74 10.35
CA VAL A 36 -4.87 -6.21 9.46
C VAL A 36 -5.03 -7.73 9.58
N ASN A 37 -6.15 -8.15 10.17
CA ASN A 37 -6.43 -9.56 10.53
C ASN A 37 -7.28 -10.31 9.48
N GLU A 38 -7.16 -9.96 8.20
CA GLU A 38 -7.87 -10.59 7.08
C GLU A 38 -6.91 -10.80 5.90
N PRO A 39 -7.15 -11.77 4.98
CA PRO A 39 -6.28 -11.96 3.82
C PRO A 39 -6.24 -10.74 2.90
N PHE A 40 -5.02 -10.32 2.53
CA PHE A 40 -4.80 -9.16 1.66
C PHE A 40 -3.66 -9.37 0.65
N ILE A 41 -3.63 -8.50 -0.35
CA ILE A 41 -2.50 -8.31 -1.26
C ILE A 41 -1.93 -6.91 -1.02
N ILE A 42 -0.60 -6.79 -0.87
CA ILE A 42 0.09 -5.50 -0.83
C ILE A 42 0.56 -5.10 -2.23
N VAL A 43 0.30 -3.86 -2.61
CA VAL A 43 0.85 -3.20 -3.80
C VAL A 43 1.69 -2.02 -3.36
N THR A 44 3.01 -2.11 -3.53
CA THR A 44 3.94 -1.03 -3.20
C THR A 44 4.85 -0.69 -4.36
N GLY A 45 5.31 0.56 -4.40
CA GLY A 45 6.42 0.96 -5.26
C GLY A 45 7.76 0.60 -4.62
N THR A 46 8.82 0.64 -5.42
CA THR A 46 10.20 0.56 -4.92
C THR A 46 10.80 1.95 -4.78
N ILE A 47 11.70 2.12 -3.83
CA ILE A 47 12.55 3.30 -3.68
C ILE A 47 14.03 2.94 -3.91
N GLY A 48 14.89 3.94 -4.06
CA GLY A 48 16.33 3.75 -4.22
C GLY A 48 16.68 2.74 -5.33
N PHE A 49 17.42 1.70 -4.95
CA PHE A 49 17.90 0.63 -5.83
C PHE A 49 17.05 -0.65 -5.76
N GLY A 50 15.73 -0.51 -5.56
CA GLY A 50 14.80 -1.65 -5.43
C GLY A 50 14.39 -1.95 -3.99
N GLU A 51 14.55 -0.98 -3.10
CA GLU A 51 14.20 -1.09 -1.69
C GLU A 51 12.69 -0.93 -1.48
N VAL A 52 12.19 -1.50 -0.38
CA VAL A 52 10.80 -1.34 0.06
C VAL A 52 10.69 -0.04 0.88
N PRO A 53 9.65 0.80 0.67
CA PRO A 53 9.44 2.00 1.47
C PRO A 53 9.28 1.69 2.96
N GLU A 54 9.85 2.53 3.83
CA GLU A 54 9.83 2.33 5.29
C GLU A 54 8.42 2.17 5.88
N PRO A 55 7.38 2.93 5.49
CA PRO A 55 6.01 2.68 5.96
C PRO A 55 5.48 1.29 5.60
N VAL A 56 5.96 0.68 4.52
CA VAL A 56 5.58 -0.68 4.12
C VAL A 56 6.41 -1.74 4.82
N GLN A 57 7.64 -1.42 5.23
CA GLN A 57 8.44 -2.32 6.08
C GLN A 57 7.88 -2.39 7.51
N SER A 58 7.30 -1.28 7.99
CA SER A 58 6.70 -1.19 9.33
C SER A 58 5.31 -1.84 9.43
N PHE A 59 4.62 -1.98 8.29
CA PHE A 59 3.28 -2.55 8.15
C PHE A 59 3.29 -4.08 8.09
#